data_AF-A0A8J7F3D5-F1
#
_entry.id   AF-A0A8J7F3D5-F1
#
_cell.length_a   1.000
_cell.length_b   1.000
_cell.length_c   1.000
_cell.angle_alpha   90.00
_cell.angle_beta   90.00
_cell.angle_gamma   90.00
#
_symmetry.space_group_name_H-M   'P 1'
#
loop_
_entity.id
_entity.type
_entity.pdbx_description
1 polymer ?
#
loop_
_entity_poly.entity_id
_entity_poly.type
_entity_poly.pdbx_seq_one_letter_code
_entity_poly.pdbx_strand_id
1 'polypeptide(L)'
;MTPDEIEVALQEAFNRCDAARCPLTDGQKMILLQVLSKEINGKSSQNLSDDVNPLLELTSEELQIFSEFVKEQEKQNRSWKVELLNDWLQEKDSGIVQFIRERYGIQWLSKVEKYHFDQLGNAELLKLKVGDRIEVCNGLWEWVQEGTSCEPQWFLCTVINLEEVVENDSSYTTCTIRFNDGVEYQIQGIYQWNNYQWRWAKN
;
A
#
# COMPACT_ATOMS: atom_id res chain seq x y z
N MET A 1 5.43 -11.09 29.14
CA MET A 1 4.84 -9.79 29.49
C MET A 1 3.56 -9.64 28.73
N THR A 2 2.45 -9.47 29.43
CA THR A 2 1.16 -9.16 28.81
C THR A 2 1.11 -7.67 28.43
N PRO A 3 0.27 -7.26 27.47
CA PRO A 3 0.13 -5.86 27.08
C PRO A 3 -0.13 -4.94 28.29
N ASP A 4 -0.94 -5.41 29.24
CA ASP A 4 -1.29 -4.69 30.47
C ASP A 4 -0.09 -4.44 31.39
N GLU A 5 0.84 -5.40 31.49
CA GLU A 5 2.07 -5.23 32.30
C GLU A 5 3.00 -4.17 31.72
N ILE A 6 3.00 -4.03 30.39
CA ILE A 6 3.86 -3.07 29.70
C ILE A 6 3.26 -1.66 29.78
N GLU A 7 1.93 -1.53 29.69
CA GLU A 7 1.24 -0.24 29.88
C GLU A 7 1.45 0.31 31.29
N VAL A 8 1.35 -0.55 32.32
CA VAL A 8 1.64 -0.17 33.71
C VAL A 8 3.09 0.28 33.90
N ALA A 9 4.05 -0.44 33.31
CA ALA A 9 5.46 -0.06 33.37
C ALA A 9 5.77 1.26 32.64
N LEU A 10 5.10 1.51 31.50
CA LEU A 10 5.25 2.75 30.74
C LEU A 10 4.65 3.95 31.48
N GLN A 11 3.50 3.76 32.11
CA GLN A 11 2.88 4.79 32.95
C GLN A 11 3.76 5.13 34.16
N GLU A 12 4.40 4.13 34.77
CA GLU A 12 5.35 4.36 35.84
C GLU A 12 6.61 5.09 35.36
N ALA A 13 7.10 4.79 34.15
CA ALA A 13 8.19 5.54 33.52
C ALA A 13 7.81 6.99 33.24
N PHE A 14 6.59 7.27 32.77
CA PHE A 14 6.09 8.64 32.59
C PHE A 14 6.05 9.41 33.91
N ASN A 15 5.55 8.79 34.98
CA ASN A 15 5.52 9.40 36.31
C ASN A 15 6.93 9.70 36.83
N ARG A 16 7.92 8.85 36.52
CA ARG A 16 9.34 9.09 36.87
C ARG A 16 9.95 10.23 36.04
N CYS A 17 9.60 10.37 34.76
CA CYS A 17 10.02 11.49 33.92
C CYS A 17 9.43 12.83 34.41
N ASP A 18 8.16 12.82 34.85
CA ASP A 18 7.49 13.97 35.44
C ASP A 18 8.18 14.38 36.77
N ALA A 19 8.58 13.41 37.60
CA ALA A 19 9.36 13.65 38.83
C ALA A 19 10.79 14.17 38.55
N ALA A 20 11.39 13.80 37.41
CA ALA A 20 12.71 14.25 36.98
C ALA A 20 12.70 15.65 36.31
N ARG A 21 11.55 16.36 36.30
CA ARG A 21 11.35 17.66 35.64
C ARG A 21 11.56 17.64 34.12
N CYS A 22 11.39 16.49 33.49
CA CYS A 22 11.33 16.34 32.03
C CYS A 22 9.96 15.79 31.63
N PRO A 23 8.88 16.58 31.78
CA PRO A 23 7.55 16.11 31.48
C PRO A 23 7.39 15.88 29.98
N LEU A 24 6.92 14.69 29.62
CA LEU A 24 6.50 14.40 28.26
C LEU A 24 5.13 15.03 28.04
N THR A 25 4.92 15.64 26.88
CA THR A 25 3.60 16.17 26.52
C THR A 25 2.62 15.01 26.28
N ASP A 26 1.33 15.25 26.47
CA ASP A 26 0.31 14.21 26.27
C ASP A 26 0.37 13.62 24.85
N GLY A 27 0.72 14.44 23.85
CA GLY A 27 0.99 13.99 22.49
C GLY A 27 2.16 13.00 22.39
N GLN A 28 3.26 13.25 23.10
CA GLN A 28 4.42 12.34 23.13
C GLN A 28 4.11 11.03 23.87
N LYS A 29 3.32 11.10 24.96
CA LYS A 29 2.84 9.91 25.69
C LYS A 29 1.96 9.02 24.80
N MET A 30 1.06 9.63 24.02
CA MET A 30 0.21 8.93 23.06
C MET A 30 0.99 8.29 21.90
N ILE A 31 2.01 8.98 21.37
CA ILE A 31 2.88 8.42 20.32
C ILE A 31 3.62 7.18 20.84
N LEU A 32 4.16 7.22 22.06
CA LEU A 32 4.87 6.08 22.65
C LEU A 32 3.95 4.87 22.87
N LEU A 33 2.71 5.09 23.32
CA LEU A 33 1.69 4.04 23.45
C LEU A 33 1.28 3.46 22.09
N GLN A 34 1.14 4.30 21.06
CA GLN A 34 0.83 3.86 19.69
C GLN A 34 1.95 3.03 19.05
N VAL A 35 3.21 3.40 19.28
CA VAL A 35 4.36 2.62 18.81
C VAL A 35 4.42 1.27 19.51
N LEU A 36 4.23 1.24 20.84
CA LEU A 36 4.25 -0.01 21.61
C LEU A 36 3.12 -0.96 21.21
N SER A 37 1.90 -0.46 21.07
CA SER A 37 0.75 -1.26 20.64
C SER A 37 0.97 -1.85 19.24
N LYS A 38 1.58 -1.10 18.32
CA LYS A 38 1.99 -1.63 17.01
C LYS A 38 3.07 -2.72 17.12
N GLU A 39 4.08 -2.56 17.98
CA GLU A 39 5.13 -3.58 18.14
C GLU A 39 4.64 -4.85 18.87
N ILE A 40 3.76 -4.70 19.86
CA ILE A 40 3.20 -5.81 20.63
C ILE A 40 2.18 -6.59 19.77
N ASN A 41 1.33 -5.90 19.01
CA ASN A 41 0.41 -6.54 18.05
C ASN A 41 1.11 -7.00 16.77
N GLY A 42 2.33 -6.54 16.49
CA GLY A 42 3.15 -6.94 15.35
C GLY A 42 3.59 -8.41 15.36
N LYS A 43 3.32 -9.16 16.44
CA LYS A 43 3.51 -10.63 16.50
C LYS A 43 2.26 -11.45 16.17
N SER A 44 1.11 -10.81 16.00
CA SER A 44 -0.13 -11.42 15.53
C SER A 44 -0.37 -11.00 14.09
N SER A 45 0.23 -11.75 13.18
CA SER A 45 -0.09 -11.69 11.75
C SER A 45 -1.59 -11.92 11.54
N GLN A 46 -2.15 -11.21 10.56
CA GLN A 46 -3.50 -11.39 10.00
C GLN A 46 -4.64 -10.79 10.82
N ASN A 47 -4.87 -9.48 10.64
CA ASN A 47 -6.20 -8.87 10.47
C ASN A 47 -6.02 -7.36 10.16
N LEU A 48 -5.27 -7.03 9.11
CA LEU A 48 -5.33 -5.70 8.52
C LEU A 48 -6.56 -5.65 7.61
N SER A 49 -7.69 -5.24 8.17
CA SER A 49 -8.75 -4.62 7.39
C SER A 49 -8.19 -3.35 6.72
N ASP A 50 -8.36 -3.26 5.40
CA ASP A 50 -8.36 -2.00 4.63
C ASP A 50 -7.15 -1.05 4.71
N ASP A 51 -5.92 -1.57 4.68
CA ASP A 51 -4.75 -0.70 4.43
C ASP A 51 -4.52 -0.58 2.91
N VAL A 52 -5.39 0.21 2.26
CA VAL A 52 -5.17 0.65 0.88
C VAL A 52 -3.82 1.36 0.84
N ASN A 53 -2.93 0.90 -0.04
CA ASN A 53 -1.57 1.44 -0.14
C ASN A 53 -1.65 2.98 -0.33
N PRO A 54 -1.12 3.79 0.61
CA PRO A 54 -1.26 5.25 0.58
C PRO A 54 -0.58 5.87 -0.63
N LEU A 55 0.33 5.14 -1.29
CA LEU A 55 0.94 5.57 -2.54
C LEU A 55 -0.05 5.52 -3.72
N LEU A 56 -1.14 4.74 -3.65
CA LEU A 56 -2.21 4.75 -4.66
C LEU A 56 -3.07 6.01 -4.61
N GLU A 57 -2.99 6.80 -3.53
CA GLU A 57 -3.63 8.12 -3.45
C GLU A 57 -2.89 9.19 -4.28
N LEU A 58 -1.65 8.90 -4.70
CA LEU A 58 -0.85 9.76 -5.59
C LEU A 58 -1.30 9.58 -7.04
N THR A 59 -1.26 10.65 -7.83
CA THR A 59 -1.35 10.50 -9.28
C THR A 59 -0.12 9.77 -9.83
N SER A 60 -0.23 9.15 -11.01
CA SER A 60 0.89 8.42 -11.62
C SER A 60 2.15 9.28 -11.79
N GLU A 61 2.00 10.57 -12.11
CA GLU A 61 3.10 11.52 -12.23
C GLU A 61 3.74 11.83 -10.87
N GLU A 62 2.93 12.12 -9.85
CA GLU A 62 3.41 12.39 -8.48
C GLU A 62 4.10 11.17 -7.87
N LEU A 63 3.56 9.98 -8.13
CA LEU A 63 4.15 8.72 -7.70
C LEU A 63 5.52 8.50 -8.33
N GLN A 64 5.67 8.79 -9.62
CA GLN A 64 6.95 8.67 -10.31
C GLN A 64 7.98 9.65 -9.73
N ILE A 65 7.61 10.92 -9.58
CA ILE A 65 8.46 11.97 -9.00
C ILE A 65 8.91 11.57 -7.58
N PHE A 66 7.98 11.08 -6.76
CA PHE A 66 8.27 10.67 -5.40
C PHE A 66 9.13 9.41 -5.34
N SER A 67 8.86 8.42 -6.20
CA SER A 67 9.65 7.19 -6.27
C SER A 67 11.08 7.46 -6.73
N GLU A 68 11.28 8.37 -7.68
CA GLU A 68 12.61 8.81 -8.13
C GLU A 68 13.35 9.54 -7.01
N PHE A 69 12.68 10.45 -6.28
CA PHE A 69 13.25 11.12 -5.12
C PHE A 69 13.70 10.12 -4.04
N VAL A 70 12.85 9.16 -3.69
CA VAL A 70 13.16 8.12 -2.69
C VAL A 70 14.37 7.29 -3.13
N LYS A 71 14.41 6.85 -4.39
CA LYS A 71 15.55 6.10 -4.95
C LYS A 71 16.85 6.90 -4.90
N GLU A 72 16.81 8.20 -5.23
CA GLU A 72 17.99 9.05 -5.21
C GLU A 72 18.52 9.28 -3.79
N GLN A 73 17.62 9.44 -2.82
CA GLN A 73 17.98 9.55 -1.41
C GLN A 73 18.53 8.24 -0.84
N GLU A 74 17.95 7.10 -1.20
CA GLU A 74 18.45 5.79 -0.78
C GLU A 74 19.82 5.45 -1.38
N LYS A 75 20.11 5.84 -2.63
CA LYS A 75 21.47 5.73 -3.21
C LYS A 75 22.51 6.50 -2.41
N GLN A 76 22.11 7.62 -1.81
CA GLN A 76 22.97 8.45 -0.96
C GLN A 76 23.02 7.94 0.50
N ASN A 77 22.43 6.77 0.79
CA ASN A 77 22.26 6.21 2.14
C ASN A 77 21.56 7.17 3.12
N ARG A 78 20.67 8.02 2.61
CA ARG A 78 19.90 8.96 3.43
C ARG A 78 18.50 8.44 3.65
N SER A 79 17.97 8.71 4.84
CA SER A 79 16.57 8.45 5.12
C SER A 79 15.72 9.57 4.53
N TRP A 80 15.15 9.34 3.35
CA TRP A 80 14.29 10.27 2.63
C TRP A 80 13.18 10.87 3.52
N LYS A 81 12.62 10.06 4.43
CA LYS A 81 11.56 10.48 5.36
C LYS A 81 12.07 11.48 6.39
N VAL A 82 13.31 11.30 6.86
CA VAL A 82 13.97 12.23 7.80
C VAL A 82 14.30 13.54 7.10
N GLU A 83 14.80 13.49 5.86
CA GLU A 83 15.12 14.69 5.08
C GLU A 83 13.87 15.54 4.82
N LEU A 84 12.79 14.89 4.37
CA LEU A 84 11.51 15.55 4.11
C LEU A 84 10.92 16.19 5.37
N LEU A 85 10.92 15.47 6.50
CA LEU A 85 10.46 16.02 7.79
C LEU A 85 11.34 17.17 8.29
N ASN A 86 12.66 17.10 8.08
CA ASN A 86 13.58 18.17 8.45
C ASN A 86 13.33 19.43 7.61
N ASP A 87 13.09 19.28 6.31
CA ASP A 87 12.76 20.41 5.44
C ASP A 87 11.46 21.08 5.88
N TRP A 88 10.44 20.29 6.23
CA TRP A 88 9.15 20.81 6.70
C TRP A 88 9.27 21.54 8.03
N LEU A 89 10.10 21.02 8.95
CA LEU A 89 10.36 21.64 10.24
C LEU A 89 11.12 22.98 10.10
N GLN A 90 11.97 23.09 9.09
CA GLN A 90 12.77 24.29 8.80
C GLN A 90 12.05 25.28 7.86
N GLU A 91 10.78 25.04 7.55
CA GLU A 91 9.99 25.79 6.56
C GLU A 91 10.69 25.90 5.18
N LYS A 92 11.54 24.95 4.84
CA LYS A 92 12.19 24.87 3.54
C LYS A 92 11.29 24.15 2.54
N ASP A 93 11.41 24.54 1.28
CA ASP A 93 10.76 23.84 0.19
C ASP A 93 11.45 22.49 -0.03
N SER A 94 10.66 21.41 -0.01
CA SER A 94 11.10 20.04 -0.33
C SER A 94 11.26 19.83 -1.84
N GLY A 95 11.43 20.90 -2.62
CA GLY A 95 11.63 20.86 -4.07
C GLY A 95 10.50 20.17 -4.83
N ILE A 96 10.85 19.21 -5.67
CA ILE A 96 9.91 18.49 -6.54
C ILE A 96 8.86 17.67 -5.79
N VAL A 97 9.08 17.37 -4.50
CA VAL A 97 8.14 16.62 -3.64
C VAL A 97 7.36 17.52 -2.66
N GLN A 98 7.38 18.84 -2.87
CA GLN A 98 6.63 19.81 -2.04
C GLN A 98 5.13 19.51 -2.02
N PHE A 99 4.58 18.95 -3.10
CA PHE A 99 3.17 18.58 -3.20
C PHE A 99 2.74 17.61 -2.07
N ILE A 100 3.66 16.82 -1.52
CA ILE A 100 3.38 15.92 -0.39
C ILE A 100 3.03 16.73 0.85
N ARG A 101 3.71 17.85 1.09
CA ARG A 101 3.42 18.75 2.22
C ARG A 101 2.09 19.46 2.05
N GLU A 102 1.84 19.97 0.84
CA GLU A 102 0.70 20.83 0.53
C GLU A 102 -0.61 20.05 0.42
N ARG A 103 -0.57 18.82 -0.11
CA ARG A 103 -1.77 18.03 -0.41
C ARG A 103 -2.06 16.91 0.59
N TYR A 104 -1.03 16.27 1.14
CA TYR A 104 -1.19 15.03 1.93
C TYR A 104 -0.77 15.18 3.40
N GLY A 105 0.27 15.97 3.67
CA GLY A 105 0.75 16.30 5.01
C GLY A 105 1.43 15.16 5.78
N ILE A 106 1.71 15.40 7.06
CA ILE A 106 2.51 14.52 7.92
C ILE A 106 1.81 13.19 8.19
N GLN A 107 0.48 13.20 8.28
CA GLN A 107 -0.30 12.00 8.57
C GLN A 107 -0.16 10.96 7.45
N TRP A 108 -0.25 11.39 6.20
CA TRP A 108 -0.04 10.51 5.05
C TRP A 108 1.41 9.97 5.03
N LEU A 109 2.40 10.85 5.23
CA LEU A 109 3.81 10.44 5.29
C LEU A 109 4.07 9.39 6.38
N SER A 110 3.36 9.48 7.50
CA SER A 110 3.48 8.52 8.60
C SER A 110 3.01 7.12 8.22
N LYS A 111 2.00 7.01 7.34
CA LYS A 111 1.47 5.75 6.80
C LYS A 111 2.37 5.13 5.73
N VAL A 112 3.11 5.97 5.00
CA VAL A 112 4.04 5.46 3.97
C VAL A 112 5.19 4.72 4.65
N GLU A 113 5.40 3.49 4.20
CA GLU A 113 6.39 2.53 4.67
C GLU A 113 7.13 1.94 3.49
N LYS A 114 8.34 1.41 3.71
CA LYS A 114 9.19 0.88 2.62
C LYS A 114 8.49 -0.22 1.81
N TYR A 115 7.74 -1.10 2.48
CA TYR A 115 7.03 -2.19 1.82
C TYR A 115 5.96 -1.69 0.83
N HIS A 116 5.42 -0.48 1.01
CA HIS A 116 4.47 0.11 0.07
C HIS A 116 5.14 0.41 -1.29
N PHE A 117 6.40 0.83 -1.28
CA PHE A 117 7.18 1.00 -2.50
C PHE A 117 7.56 -0.34 -3.11
N ASP A 118 7.82 -1.38 -2.32
CA ASP A 118 8.08 -2.73 -2.84
C ASP A 118 6.85 -3.32 -3.52
N GLN A 119 5.64 -3.04 -3.01
CA GLN A 119 4.39 -3.40 -3.69
C GLN A 119 4.25 -2.72 -5.06
N LEU A 120 4.73 -1.47 -5.18
CA LEU A 120 4.71 -0.68 -6.41
C LEU A 120 5.87 -0.98 -7.37
N GLY A 121 7.07 -1.28 -6.86
CA GLY A 121 8.19 -1.79 -7.66
C GLY A 121 7.89 -3.19 -8.18
N ASN A 122 7.17 -3.99 -7.38
CA ASN A 122 6.57 -5.21 -7.87
C ASN A 122 5.46 -4.93 -8.89
N ALA A 123 4.79 -3.76 -8.94
CA ALA A 123 3.77 -3.51 -9.96
C ALA A 123 4.31 -3.59 -11.41
N GLU A 124 5.60 -3.30 -11.65
CA GLU A 124 6.24 -3.57 -12.95
C GLU A 124 6.56 -5.07 -13.16
N LEU A 125 6.82 -5.82 -12.09
CA LEU A 125 6.97 -7.29 -12.10
C LEU A 125 5.61 -8.03 -12.11
N LEU A 126 4.53 -7.35 -11.72
CA LEU A 126 3.14 -7.83 -11.68
C LEU A 126 2.43 -7.54 -13.01
N LYS A 127 3.09 -6.90 -13.99
CA LYS A 127 2.55 -6.80 -15.35
C LYS A 127 2.52 -8.20 -15.96
N LEU A 128 1.31 -8.69 -16.17
CA LEU A 128 1.01 -9.89 -16.93
C LEU A 128 1.75 -9.87 -18.26
N LYS A 129 2.17 -11.05 -18.69
CA LYS A 129 2.69 -11.35 -20.01
C LYS A 129 1.82 -12.43 -20.64
N VAL A 130 1.77 -12.44 -21.96
CA VAL A 130 1.17 -13.54 -22.70
C VAL A 130 1.90 -14.84 -22.33
N GLY A 131 1.14 -15.83 -21.88
CA GLY A 131 1.62 -17.11 -21.37
C GLY A 131 1.60 -17.23 -19.84
N ASP A 132 1.37 -16.15 -19.11
CA ASP A 132 1.32 -16.19 -17.65
C ASP A 132 0.09 -16.95 -17.13
N ARG A 133 0.28 -17.66 -16.02
CA ARG A 133 -0.79 -18.38 -15.32
C ARG A 133 -1.28 -17.55 -14.14
N ILE A 134 -2.55 -17.21 -14.18
CA ILE A 134 -3.21 -16.42 -13.14
C ILE A 134 -4.49 -17.12 -12.69
N GLU A 135 -4.93 -16.76 -11.50
CA GLU A 135 -6.25 -17.12 -11.00
C GLU A 135 -7.17 -15.91 -11.08
N VAL A 136 -8.37 -16.10 -11.62
CA VAL A 136 -9.39 -15.06 -11.72
C VAL A 136 -10.60 -15.42 -10.86
N CYS A 137 -11.18 -14.42 -10.22
CA CYS A 137 -12.30 -14.57 -9.31
C CYS A 137 -13.62 -14.59 -10.09
N ASN A 138 -14.61 -15.35 -9.59
CA ASN A 138 -15.97 -15.32 -10.13
C ASN A 138 -16.65 -13.95 -10.07
N GLY A 139 -16.15 -13.03 -9.26
CA GLY A 139 -16.62 -11.64 -9.21
C GLY A 139 -16.45 -10.86 -10.52
N LEU A 140 -15.66 -11.36 -11.49
CA LEU A 140 -15.54 -10.76 -12.82
C LEU A 140 -16.76 -10.96 -13.71
N TRP A 141 -17.61 -11.94 -13.41
CA TRP A 141 -18.80 -12.20 -14.21
C TRP A 141 -19.95 -11.34 -13.72
N GLU A 142 -20.41 -10.39 -14.56
CA GLU A 142 -21.55 -9.49 -14.30
C GLU A 142 -22.87 -10.21 -13.95
N TRP A 143 -22.94 -11.53 -14.10
CA TRP A 143 -24.12 -12.36 -13.85
C TRP A 143 -24.12 -13.02 -12.46
N VAL A 144 -23.04 -12.89 -11.68
CA VAL A 144 -23.04 -13.32 -10.28
C VAL A 144 -23.81 -12.27 -9.47
N GLN A 145 -25.12 -12.52 -9.30
CA GLN A 145 -26.00 -11.61 -8.57
C GLN A 145 -25.51 -11.39 -7.14
N GLU A 146 -25.34 -10.11 -6.77
CA GLU A 146 -25.18 -9.68 -5.38
C GLU A 146 -26.31 -10.28 -4.52
N GLY A 147 -25.96 -11.02 -3.47
CA GLY A 147 -26.92 -11.60 -2.53
C GLY A 147 -27.08 -13.13 -2.59
N THR A 148 -26.34 -13.85 -3.43
CA THR A 148 -26.17 -15.30 -3.26
C THR A 148 -24.90 -15.60 -2.46
N SER A 149 -24.92 -16.63 -1.58
CA SER A 149 -23.74 -17.14 -0.86
C SER A 149 -22.71 -17.79 -1.80
N CYS A 150 -22.38 -17.14 -2.92
CA CYS A 150 -21.24 -17.51 -3.72
C CYS A 150 -20.00 -16.98 -3.01
N GLU A 151 -19.33 -17.86 -2.26
CA GLU A 151 -17.96 -17.59 -1.82
C GLU A 151 -17.09 -17.26 -3.05
N PRO A 152 -16.11 -16.35 -2.91
CA PRO A 152 -15.21 -16.00 -4.01
C PRO A 152 -14.42 -17.24 -4.45
N GLN A 153 -14.74 -17.74 -5.64
CA GLN A 153 -14.08 -18.88 -6.26
C GLN A 153 -13.04 -18.38 -7.26
N TRP A 154 -11.85 -18.97 -7.18
CA TRP A 154 -10.69 -18.62 -7.99
C TRP A 154 -10.46 -19.69 -9.05
N PHE A 155 -10.40 -19.28 -10.31
CA PHE A 155 -10.29 -20.15 -11.47
C PHE A 155 -8.95 -19.94 -12.16
N LEU A 156 -8.20 -21.02 -12.36
CA LEU A 156 -6.92 -20.98 -13.05
C LEU A 156 -7.13 -20.74 -14.55
N CYS A 157 -6.42 -19.75 -15.09
CA CYS A 157 -6.43 -19.42 -16.51
C CYS A 157 -5.04 -18.99 -16.99
N THR A 158 -4.87 -18.96 -18.31
CA THR A 158 -3.65 -18.51 -18.97
C THR A 158 -3.92 -17.22 -19.73
N VAL A 159 -3.06 -16.22 -19.58
CA VAL A 159 -3.14 -14.97 -20.34
C VAL A 159 -2.74 -15.26 -21.79
N ILE A 160 -3.62 -14.96 -22.74
CA ILE A 160 -3.37 -15.18 -24.18
C ILE A 160 -3.20 -13.87 -24.96
N ASN A 161 -3.72 -12.76 -24.46
CA ASN A 161 -3.53 -11.44 -25.07
C ASN A 161 -3.59 -10.33 -24.03
N LEU A 162 -2.86 -9.25 -24.28
CA LEU A 162 -2.90 -8.01 -23.50
C LEU A 162 -2.89 -6.84 -24.47
N GLU A 163 -3.87 -5.96 -24.35
CA GLU A 163 -4.03 -4.81 -25.24
C GLU A 163 -4.33 -3.57 -24.41
N GLU A 164 -3.55 -2.51 -24.63
CA GLU A 164 -3.82 -1.20 -24.05
C GLU A 164 -4.76 -0.42 -24.96
N VAL A 165 -5.91 -0.04 -24.41
CA VAL A 165 -6.92 0.76 -25.10
C VAL A 165 -6.83 2.19 -24.58
N VAL A 166 -6.66 3.15 -25.49
CA VAL A 166 -6.63 4.58 -25.18
C VAL A 166 -7.92 5.19 -25.71
N GLU A 167 -8.77 5.68 -24.81
CA GLU A 167 -10.07 6.25 -25.15
C GLU A 167 -10.21 7.66 -24.56
N ASN A 168 -10.28 8.64 -25.47
CA ASN A 168 -10.44 10.09 -25.27
C ASN A 168 -9.42 10.78 -24.34
N ASP A 169 -9.30 10.36 -23.08
CA ASP A 169 -8.39 10.90 -22.05
C ASP A 169 -8.01 9.87 -20.96
N SER A 170 -8.40 8.60 -21.16
CA SER A 170 -8.12 7.50 -20.21
C SER A 170 -7.56 6.29 -20.96
N SER A 171 -6.53 5.65 -20.41
CA SER A 171 -6.06 4.36 -20.90
C SER A 171 -6.41 3.23 -19.94
N TYR A 172 -6.81 2.09 -20.49
CA TYR A 172 -7.05 0.87 -19.72
C TYR A 172 -6.48 -0.33 -20.44
N THR A 173 -6.12 -1.35 -19.68
CA THR A 173 -5.58 -2.58 -20.27
C THR A 173 -6.65 -3.66 -20.30
N THR A 174 -6.89 -4.20 -21.49
CA THR A 174 -7.69 -5.40 -21.66
C THR A 174 -6.79 -6.63 -21.65
N CYS A 175 -7.25 -7.69 -20.99
CA CYS A 175 -6.56 -8.97 -20.87
C CYS A 175 -7.48 -10.07 -21.37
N THR A 176 -7.08 -10.78 -22.42
CA THR A 176 -7.78 -11.99 -22.85
C THR A 176 -7.14 -13.19 -22.17
N ILE A 177 -7.95 -13.95 -21.45
CA ILE A 177 -7.56 -15.17 -20.75
C ILE A 177 -8.19 -16.40 -21.42
N ARG A 178 -7.54 -17.56 -21.27
CA ARG A 178 -8.05 -18.86 -21.67
C ARG A 178 -8.10 -19.80 -20.46
N PHE A 179 -9.26 -20.37 -20.18
CA PHE A 179 -9.46 -21.38 -19.16
C PHE A 179 -9.01 -22.76 -19.64
N ASN A 180 -8.85 -23.71 -18.71
CA ASN A 180 -8.40 -25.07 -19.02
C ASN A 180 -9.38 -25.87 -19.91
N ASP A 181 -10.64 -25.47 -19.94
CA ASP A 181 -11.68 -26.04 -20.82
C ASP A 181 -11.62 -25.48 -22.26
N GLY A 182 -10.71 -24.53 -22.52
CA GLY A 182 -10.53 -23.88 -23.81
C GLY A 182 -11.42 -22.65 -24.02
N VAL A 183 -12.26 -22.27 -23.05
CA VAL A 183 -13.08 -21.06 -23.14
C VAL A 183 -12.19 -19.83 -22.97
N GLU A 184 -12.42 -18.82 -23.81
CA GLU A 184 -11.72 -17.55 -23.79
C GLU A 184 -12.61 -16.44 -23.25
N TYR A 185 -12.04 -15.56 -22.44
CA TYR A 185 -12.74 -14.43 -21.86
C TYR A 185 -11.87 -13.17 -21.88
N GLN A 186 -12.46 -12.03 -22.22
CA GLN A 186 -11.77 -10.75 -22.22
C GLN A 186 -12.16 -9.96 -20.97
N ILE A 187 -11.15 -9.59 -20.19
CA ILE A 187 -11.28 -8.78 -18.99
C ILE A 187 -10.84 -7.37 -19.35
N GLN A 188 -11.76 -6.41 -19.25
CA GLN A 188 -11.41 -5.00 -19.43
C GLN A 188 -10.90 -4.41 -18.11
N GLY A 189 -9.94 -3.50 -18.20
CA GLY A 189 -9.41 -2.80 -17.02
C GLY A 189 -8.72 -3.72 -16.02
N ILE A 190 -7.94 -4.71 -16.50
CA ILE A 190 -7.33 -5.77 -15.67
C ILE A 190 -6.47 -5.20 -14.52
N TYR A 191 -5.77 -4.08 -14.76
CA TYR A 191 -4.98 -3.39 -13.73
C TYR A 191 -5.75 -2.25 -13.06
N GLN A 192 -6.83 -1.79 -13.69
CA GLN A 192 -7.61 -0.65 -13.25
C GLN A 192 -8.68 -1.11 -12.25
N TRP A 193 -9.92 -1.31 -12.70
CA TRP A 193 -11.04 -1.66 -11.82
C TRP A 193 -11.14 -3.15 -11.49
N ASN A 194 -10.35 -4.02 -12.15
CA ASN A 194 -10.37 -5.47 -11.93
C ASN A 194 -9.11 -6.02 -11.23
N ASN A 195 -8.25 -5.17 -10.69
CA ASN A 195 -6.98 -5.59 -10.06
C ASN A 195 -7.19 -6.61 -8.91
N TYR A 196 -8.21 -6.40 -8.07
CA TYR A 196 -8.53 -7.29 -6.95
C TYR A 196 -9.23 -8.59 -7.36
N GLN A 197 -9.64 -8.71 -8.61
CA GLN A 197 -10.37 -9.86 -9.13
C GLN A 197 -9.46 -10.89 -9.81
N TRP A 198 -8.14 -10.69 -9.79
CA TRP A 198 -7.17 -11.68 -10.25
C TRP A 198 -5.96 -11.72 -9.31
N ARG A 199 -5.22 -12.82 -9.36
CA ARG A 199 -3.96 -12.99 -8.62
C ARG A 199 -3.05 -13.98 -9.33
N TRP A 200 -1.77 -13.99 -8.97
CA TRP A 200 -0.84 -15.00 -9.46
C TRP A 200 -1.21 -16.39 -8.96
N ALA A 201 -1.15 -17.38 -9.85
CA ALA A 201 -1.32 -18.76 -9.47
C ALA A 201 -0.20 -19.16 -8.50
N LYS A 202 -0.56 -19.75 -7.36
CA LYS A 202 0.44 -20.32 -6.44
C LYS A 202 1.01 -21.59 -7.08
N ASN A 203 2.33 -21.61 -7.27
CA ASN A 203 3.07 -22.81 -7.67
C ASN A 203 3.06 -23.87 -6.57
#